data_AF-A0A1X7MR76-F1
#
_entry.id   AF-A0A1X7MR76-F1
#
_cell.length_a   1.000
_cell.length_b   1.000
_cell.length_c   1.000
_cell.angle_alpha   90.00
_cell.angle_beta   90.00
_cell.angle_gamma   90.00
#
_symmetry.space_group_name_H-M   'P 1'
#
loop_
_entity.id
_entity.type
_entity.pdbx_description
1 polymer ?
#
loop_
_entity_poly.entity_id
_entity_poly.type
_entity_poly.pdbx_seq_one_letter_code
_entity_poly.pdbx_strand_id
1 'polypeptide(L)'
;MPFYRGNPAGGRFVGTVLDDRGQLHGLDPRLDIRNHSPSGFAWGYSGSGPAQLALAILCDALGDDERAELLYQHFKDAVIARLDRDRHWILARRSVLDIVSRLENDVAS
;
A
#
# COMPACT_ATOMS: atom_id res chain seq x y z
N MET A 1 15.44 -5.36 -5.59
CA MET A 1 14.48 -5.62 -4.50
C MET A 1 13.46 -4.51 -4.53
N PRO A 2 12.16 -4.83 -4.65
CA PRO A 2 11.17 -3.81 -4.89
C PRO A 2 10.91 -2.96 -3.66
N PHE A 3 10.62 -1.68 -3.88
CA PHE A 3 10.13 -0.78 -2.83
C PHE A 3 9.04 0.13 -3.35
N TYR A 4 8.12 0.45 -2.46
CA TYR A 4 7.07 1.45 -2.60
C TYR A 4 7.57 2.76 -2.03
N ARG A 5 7.17 3.88 -2.62
CA ARG A 5 7.41 5.20 -2.05
C ARG A 5 6.24 6.13 -2.27
N GLY A 6 6.11 7.10 -1.36
CA GLY A 6 5.21 8.24 -1.50
C GLY A 6 5.98 9.54 -1.31
N ASN A 7 5.64 10.56 -2.11
CA ASN A 7 6.16 11.91 -1.99
C ASN A 7 4.99 12.91 -1.83
N PRO A 8 4.95 13.71 -0.73
CA PRO A 8 3.90 14.72 -0.54
C PRO A 8 4.08 15.95 -1.46
N ALA A 9 5.30 16.20 -1.97
CA ALA A 9 5.58 17.32 -2.86
C ALA A 9 5.02 17.05 -4.27
N GLY A 10 3.83 17.58 -4.55
CA GLY A 10 3.20 17.49 -5.88
C GLY A 10 1.66 17.50 -5.89
N GLY A 11 1.00 17.53 -4.71
CA GLY A 11 -0.47 17.58 -4.61
C GLY A 11 -1.19 16.28 -5.03
N ARG A 12 -0.46 15.33 -5.60
CA ARG A 12 -0.88 13.94 -5.80
C ARG A 12 0.09 13.05 -5.04
N PHE A 13 -0.43 12.33 -4.07
CA PHE A 13 0.24 11.26 -3.35
C PHE A 13 0.59 10.13 -4.36
N VAL A 14 1.73 10.21 -5.04
CA VAL A 14 2.11 9.21 -6.06
C VAL A 14 2.73 8.00 -5.38
N GLY A 15 2.05 6.86 -5.41
CA GLY A 15 2.63 5.56 -5.12
C GLY A 15 3.50 5.12 -6.30
N THR A 16 4.81 4.95 -6.07
CA THR A 16 5.73 4.45 -7.10
C THR A 16 6.38 3.16 -6.66
N VAL A 17 6.51 2.20 -7.58
CA VAL A 17 7.20 0.92 -7.37
C VAL A 17 8.50 0.93 -8.16
N LEU A 18 9.61 0.53 -7.53
CA LEU A 18 10.80 0.09 -8.24
C LEU A 18 10.71 -1.43 -8.39
N ASP A 19 10.63 -1.96 -9.60
CA ASP A 19 10.54 -3.41 -9.81
C ASP A 19 11.90 -4.14 -9.71
N ASP A 20 11.90 -5.45 -9.91
CA ASP A 20 13.12 -6.26 -9.91
C ASP A 20 14.06 -5.99 -11.09
N ARG A 21 13.59 -5.26 -12.12
CA ARG A 21 14.38 -4.79 -13.26
C ARG A 21 15.01 -3.42 -13.00
N GLY A 22 14.73 -2.82 -11.84
CA GLY A 22 15.17 -1.46 -11.51
C GLY A 22 14.36 -0.38 -12.23
N GLN A 23 13.17 -0.72 -12.76
CA GLN A 23 12.29 0.24 -13.42
C GLN A 23 11.32 0.85 -12.42
N LEU A 24 11.27 2.18 -12.43
CA LEU A 24 10.33 2.94 -11.65
C LEU A 24 9.01 3.11 -12.43
N HIS A 25 7.88 2.70 -11.87
CA HIS A 25 6.57 2.85 -12.49
C HIS A 25 5.48 3.19 -11.46
N GLY A 26 4.36 3.74 -11.94
CA GLY A 26 3.22 4.07 -11.09
C GLY A 26 2.54 2.81 -10.55
N LEU A 27 2.21 2.81 -9.26
CA LEU A 27 1.44 1.73 -8.65
C LEU A 27 0.00 1.75 -9.19
N ASP A 28 -0.48 0.60 -9.68
CA ASP A 28 -1.87 0.45 -10.10
C ASP A 28 -2.81 0.61 -8.89
N PRO A 29 -3.77 1.54 -8.90
CA PRO A 29 -4.71 1.71 -7.80
C PRO A 29 -5.62 0.52 -7.53
N ARG A 30 -5.76 -0.42 -8.46
CA ARG A 30 -6.65 -1.58 -8.35
C ARG A 30 -8.11 -1.22 -8.05
N LEU A 31 -8.62 -0.21 -8.76
CA LEU A 31 -10.04 0.22 -8.67
C LEU A 31 -11.00 -0.86 -9.17
N ASP A 32 -10.51 -1.84 -9.93
CA ASP A 32 -11.22 -3.04 -10.36
C ASP A 32 -11.59 -3.97 -9.19
N ILE A 33 -10.77 -4.03 -8.14
CA ILE A 33 -11.06 -4.84 -6.93
C ILE A 33 -11.95 -4.04 -5.98
N ARG A 34 -11.50 -2.85 -5.55
CA ARG A 34 -12.29 -1.94 -4.70
C ARG A 34 -12.07 -0.50 -5.14
N ASN A 35 -13.18 0.23 -5.23
CA ASN A 35 -13.18 1.64 -5.55
C ASN A 35 -13.39 2.48 -4.28
N HIS A 36 -12.40 2.51 -3.40
CA HIS A 36 -12.44 3.37 -2.20
C HIS A 36 -12.20 4.83 -2.56
N SER A 37 -11.24 5.09 -3.43
CA SER A 37 -10.85 6.45 -3.79
C SER A 37 -10.43 6.57 -5.27
N PRO A 38 -11.36 6.90 -6.18
CA PRO A 38 -11.01 7.20 -7.57
C PRO A 38 -10.15 8.47 -7.70
N SER A 39 -10.14 9.32 -6.68
CA SER A 39 -9.32 10.53 -6.61
C SER A 39 -7.83 10.25 -6.35
N GLY A 40 -7.48 9.04 -5.94
CA GLY A 40 -6.10 8.57 -5.79
C GLY A 40 -5.73 8.15 -4.37
N PHE A 41 -4.44 7.88 -4.19
CA PHE A 41 -3.88 7.43 -2.91
C PHE A 41 -3.80 8.57 -1.90
N ALA A 42 -3.69 8.20 -0.62
CA ALA A 42 -3.25 9.08 0.46
C ALA A 42 -2.69 8.25 1.62
N TRP A 43 -2.14 8.88 2.65
CA TRP A 43 -1.58 8.22 3.83
C TRP A 43 -1.60 9.14 5.05
N GLY A 44 -1.24 8.60 6.23
CA GLY A 44 -1.12 9.35 7.48
C GLY A 44 -2.44 9.69 8.17
N TYR A 45 -3.52 8.99 7.82
CA TYR A 45 -4.80 9.00 8.51
C TYR A 45 -5.58 7.73 8.17
N SER A 46 -6.67 7.46 8.87
CA SER A 46 -7.60 6.39 8.46
C SER A 46 -8.68 6.97 7.54
N GLY A 47 -8.83 6.39 6.34
CA GLY A 47 -9.78 6.86 5.34
C GLY A 47 -9.68 6.11 4.02
N SER A 48 -10.41 6.58 3.01
CA SER A 48 -10.53 5.93 1.70
C SER A 48 -9.24 5.94 0.86
N GLY A 49 -8.53 7.08 0.79
CA GLY A 49 -7.24 7.17 0.10
C GLY A 49 -6.16 6.22 0.67
N PRO A 50 -5.98 6.19 2.02
CA PRO A 50 -5.15 5.19 2.70
C PRO A 50 -5.57 3.75 2.45
N ALA A 51 -6.88 3.47 2.43
CA ALA A 51 -7.39 2.14 2.11
C ALA A 51 -7.07 1.72 0.67
N GLN A 52 -7.21 2.62 -0.29
CA GLN A 52 -6.86 2.37 -1.69
C GLN A 52 -5.35 2.09 -1.84
N LEU A 53 -4.51 2.87 -1.16
CA LEU A 53 -3.06 2.66 -1.18
C LEU A 53 -2.66 1.33 -0.57
N ALA A 54 -3.27 0.96 0.57
CA ALA A 54 -3.03 -0.33 1.21
C ALA A 54 -3.37 -1.49 0.28
N LEU A 55 -4.55 -1.46 -0.36
CA LEU A 55 -4.98 -2.51 -1.28
C LEU A 55 -4.02 -2.64 -2.45
N ALA A 56 -3.69 -1.52 -3.10
CA ALA A 56 -2.77 -1.49 -4.24
C ALA A 56 -1.38 -2.08 -3.90
N ILE A 57 -0.81 -1.69 -2.75
CA ILE A 57 0.48 -2.22 -2.28
C ILE A 57 0.38 -3.73 -2.04
N LEU A 58 -0.68 -4.22 -1.40
CA LEU A 58 -0.82 -5.65 -1.14
C LEU A 58 -1.02 -6.47 -2.40
N CYS A 59 -1.80 -5.98 -3.36
CA CYS A 59 -2.00 -6.67 -4.64
C CYS A 59 -0.67 -6.85 -5.39
N ASP A 60 0.13 -5.77 -5.48
CA ASP A 60 1.45 -5.82 -6.10
C ASP A 60 2.43 -6.70 -5.31
N ALA A 61 2.45 -6.56 -3.97
CA ALA A 61 3.38 -7.29 -3.12
C ALA A 61 3.11 -8.79 -3.10
N LEU A 62 1.85 -9.20 -3.06
CA LEU A 62 1.42 -10.59 -2.89
C LEU A 62 1.23 -11.31 -4.23
N GLY A 63 0.79 -10.60 -5.27
CA GLY A 63 0.33 -11.22 -6.52
C GLY A 63 -0.91 -12.11 -6.32
N ASP A 64 -1.69 -11.83 -5.27
CA ASP A 64 -2.87 -12.58 -4.84
C ASP A 64 -3.93 -11.58 -4.36
N ASP A 65 -4.92 -11.35 -5.22
CA ASP A 65 -5.94 -10.32 -5.02
C ASP A 65 -6.89 -10.66 -3.88
N GLU A 66 -7.25 -11.94 -3.71
CA GLU A 66 -8.13 -12.41 -2.63
C GLU A 66 -7.45 -12.17 -1.28
N ARG A 67 -6.17 -12.54 -1.18
CA ARG A 67 -5.39 -12.34 0.03
C ARG A 67 -5.15 -10.86 0.33
N ALA A 68 -4.92 -10.05 -0.69
CA ALA A 68 -4.83 -8.60 -0.54
C ALA A 68 -6.15 -8.00 -0.03
N GLU A 69 -7.28 -8.44 -0.57
CA GLU A 69 -8.60 -7.95 -0.18
C GLU A 69 -8.98 -8.32 1.28
N LEU A 70 -8.55 -9.49 1.76
CA LEU A 70 -8.74 -9.89 3.15
C LEU A 70 -7.95 -9.02 4.14
N LEU A 71 -6.75 -8.58 3.75
CA LEU A 71 -5.76 -8.00 4.68
C LEU A 71 -5.62 -6.47 4.61
N TYR A 72 -6.03 -5.83 3.52
CA TYR A 72 -5.69 -4.41 3.29
C TYR A 72 -6.21 -3.46 4.36
N GLN A 73 -7.34 -3.75 5.02
CA GLN A 73 -7.86 -2.89 6.09
C GLN A 73 -6.96 -2.95 7.33
N HIS A 74 -6.54 -4.14 7.74
CA HIS A 74 -5.60 -4.32 8.84
C HIS A 74 -4.22 -3.71 8.51
N PHE A 75 -3.74 -3.93 7.28
CA PHE A 75 -2.49 -3.36 6.81
C PHE A 75 -2.54 -1.82 6.73
N LYS A 76 -3.66 -1.26 6.27
CA LYS A 76 -3.90 0.19 6.24
C LYS A 76 -3.75 0.77 7.63
N ASP A 77 -4.42 0.20 8.63
CA ASP A 77 -4.36 0.71 9.99
C ASP A 77 -2.95 0.54 10.59
N ALA A 78 -2.32 -0.61 10.39
CA ALA A 78 -0.99 -0.92 10.92
C ALA A 78 0.13 -0.06 10.30
N VAL A 79 0.04 0.29 9.02
CA VAL A 79 1.14 0.91 8.27
C VAL A 79 0.71 2.24 7.67
N ILE A 80 -0.21 2.23 6.72
CA ILE A 80 -0.49 3.39 5.85
C ILE A 80 -1.06 4.58 6.61
N ALA A 81 -1.95 4.34 7.58
CA ALA A 81 -2.52 5.37 8.43
C ALA A 81 -1.51 6.01 9.39
N ARG A 82 -0.36 5.36 9.61
CA ARG A 82 0.70 5.79 10.54
C ARG A 82 1.90 6.45 9.85
N LEU A 83 1.94 6.45 8.52
CA LEU A 83 2.97 7.17 7.76
C LEU A 83 2.87 8.67 8.02
N ASP A 84 4.01 9.37 8.09
CA ASP A 84 4.01 10.82 8.20
C ASP A 84 3.40 11.44 6.93
N ARG A 85 2.33 12.23 7.12
CA ARG A 85 1.57 12.86 6.03
C ARG A 85 2.43 13.85 5.24
N ASP A 86 3.38 14.51 5.89
CA ASP A 86 4.13 15.63 5.34
C ASP A 86 5.55 15.23 4.91
N ARG A 87 5.90 13.94 5.01
CA ARG A 87 7.22 13.42 4.61
C ARG A 87 7.13 12.38 3.51
N HIS A 88 8.25 12.25 2.81
CA HIS A 88 8.48 11.09 1.95
C HIS A 88 8.63 9.83 2.81
N TRP A 89 8.18 8.71 2.27
CA TRP A 89 8.36 7.41 2.88
C TRP A 89 8.80 6.39 1.83
N ILE A 90 9.48 5.34 2.31
CA ILE A 90 9.88 4.18 1.51
C ILE A 90 9.48 2.94 2.30
N LEU A 91 8.88 1.98 1.61
CA LEU A 91 8.49 0.70 2.18
C LEU A 91 8.99 -0.42 1.27
N ALA A 92 9.88 -1.27 1.78
CA ALA A 92 10.39 -2.40 1.00
C ALA A 92 9.32 -3.50 0.89
N ARG A 93 9.25 -4.19 -0.26
CA ARG A 93 8.33 -5.32 -0.46
C ARG A 93 8.53 -6.40 0.61
N ARG A 94 9.77 -6.65 1.04
CA ARG A 94 10.04 -7.57 2.16
C ARG A 94 9.33 -7.16 3.44
N SER A 95 9.40 -5.88 3.81
CA SER A 95 8.70 -5.37 4.99
C SER A 95 7.18 -5.52 4.87
N VAL A 96 6.62 -5.35 3.68
CA VAL A 96 5.19 -5.61 3.43
C VAL A 96 4.87 -7.08 3.70
N LEU A 97 5.64 -8.01 3.13
CA LEU A 97 5.44 -9.45 3.31
C LEU A 97 5.58 -9.87 4.79
N ASP A 98 6.59 -9.34 5.49
CA ASP A 98 6.81 -9.64 6.91
C ASP A 98 5.63 -9.16 7.78
N ILE A 99 5.05 -8.00 7.47
CA ILE A 99 3.88 -7.46 8.18
C ILE A 99 2.63 -8.29 7.86
N VAL A 100 2.42 -8.66 6.59
CA VAL A 100 1.31 -9.53 6.19
C VAL A 100 1.35 -10.85 6.96
N SER A 101 2.51 -11.51 7.03
CA SER A 101 2.64 -12.75 7.79
C SER A 101 2.29 -12.59 9.27
N ARG A 102 2.56 -11.42 9.88
CA ARG A 102 2.14 -11.16 11.27
C ARG A 102 0.63 -10.97 11.37
N LEU A 103 0.03 -10.19 10.48
CA LEU A 103 -1.42 -9.95 10.46
C LEU A 103 -2.21 -11.24 10.27
N GLU A 104 -1.73 -12.17 9.46
CA GLU A 104 -2.38 -13.46 9.26
C GLU A 104 -2.39 -14.33 10.51
N ASN A 105 -1.31 -14.31 11.29
CA ASN A 105 -1.26 -15.01 12.56
C ASN A 105 -2.21 -14.38 13.59
N ASP A 106 -2.40 -13.06 13.54
CA ASP A 106 -3.31 -12.34 14.43
C ASP A 106 -4.80 -12.57 14.06
N VAL A 107 -5.12 -12.76 12.77
CA VAL A 107 -6.50 -13.05 12.31
C VAL A 107 -6.87 -14.53 12.52
N ALA A 108 -5.89 -15.42 12.54
CA ALA A 108 -6.09 -16.85 12.78
C ALA A 108 -6.16 -17.25 14.28
N SER A 109 -5.93 -16.29 15.19
CA SER A 109 -5.92 -16.48 16.65
C SER A 109 -7.23 -16.03 17.29
#